data_AF-A0A7X8LY39-F1
#
_entry.id   AF-A0A7X8LY39-F1
#
_cell.length_a   1.000
_cell.length_b   1.000
_cell.length_c   1.000
_cell.angle_alpha   90.00
_cell.angle_beta   90.00
_cell.angle_gamma   90.00
#
_symmetry.space_group_name_H-M   'P 1'
#
loop_
_entity.id
_entity.type
_entity.pdbx_description
1 polymer ?
#
loop_
_entity_poly.entity_id
_entity_poly.type
_entity_poly.pdbx_seq_one_letter_code
_entity_poly.pdbx_strand_id
1 'polypeptide(L)'
;MFEITAQMIQAFAILVSLAAFGIAAWMYTWVKAQPSSNKRIAEIGKYIQEGANTFLKREYILLARFTAIVAVIIFVLLPHPIWAGNIADNIWMTISYIFGTILSALAGKIGILVATIANMKAAEAAQKGIKPSFMTGFRGGAVMGMAVVGTSLLGVTVVLMLVGDATSLLGFSFGASSLALFAKAGGGIFTKTADISADLVGKVELGIPEDDPRNPAVIADNVGDNVGDVAGMGADLFDSNVASMAAALVMATALGGISGKNVIMVFTYAAIGLLASIIGVATARIGKNGDPTKALNSSTYVTTAVFAGLTALTTFVFNLEWRIWGATVVGLLVGTIIGVATDYFTNDNKPPVRAVAEASKSGPAFTILSGFSYGLLSCLPALIGIAVSALLAFNIAAPIGVATGQETQYGMFGISMAALGMLSIVGMIISNDAYGPIVDNARGLAEMGGFGEKVIAITDELDSAGNTVKAVTKGFSISAAGLTVIA
;
A
#
# COMPACT_ATOMS: atom_id res chain seq x y z
N MET A 1 28.42 22.25 1.82
CA MET A 1 28.31 20.80 1.59
C MET A 1 28.49 20.12 2.93
N PHE A 2 27.45 19.45 3.44
CA PHE A 2 27.52 18.74 4.72
C PHE A 2 27.91 17.28 4.44
N GLU A 3 28.94 16.77 5.12
CA GLU A 3 29.23 15.33 5.09
C GLU A 3 28.22 14.61 5.99
N ILE A 4 27.44 13.72 5.38
CA ILE A 4 26.47 12.88 6.09
C ILE A 4 27.01 11.46 6.17
N THR A 5 26.90 10.85 7.34
CA THR A 5 27.31 9.45 7.56
C THR A 5 26.12 8.50 7.45
N ALA A 6 26.40 7.22 7.19
CA ALA A 6 25.37 6.18 7.18
C ALA A 6 24.61 6.09 8.52
N GLN A 7 25.29 6.30 9.64
CA GLN A 7 24.67 6.30 10.96
C GLN A 7 23.72 7.48 11.16
N MET A 8 24.09 8.67 10.69
CA MET A 8 23.23 9.86 10.77
C MET A 8 21.95 9.67 9.96
N ILE A 9 22.03 9.09 8.76
CA ILE A 9 20.84 8.90 7.94
C ILE A 9 19.95 7.76 8.46
N GLN A 10 20.54 6.70 9.03
CA GLN A 10 19.78 5.65 9.72
C GLN A 10 19.06 6.21 10.94
N ALA A 11 19.71 7.05 11.75
CA ALA A 11 19.07 7.76 12.86
C ALA A 11 17.94 8.66 12.37
N PHE A 12 18.13 9.37 11.25
CA PHE A 12 17.08 10.18 10.63
C PHE A 12 15.89 9.32 10.17
N ALA A 13 16.14 8.18 9.52
CA ALA A 13 15.09 7.24 9.11
C ALA A 13 14.28 6.72 10.32
N ILE A 14 14.93 6.42 11.44
CA ILE A 14 14.27 6.05 12.70
C ILE A 14 13.42 7.21 13.21
N LEU A 15 13.95 8.43 13.26
CA LEU A 15 13.21 9.61 13.74
C LEU A 15 11.97 9.89 12.87
N VAL A 16 12.07 9.79 11.55
CA VAL A 16 10.92 9.96 10.65
C VAL A 16 9.90 8.83 10.83
N SER A 17 10.35 7.60 11.05
CA SER A 17 9.46 6.46 11.35
C SER A 17 8.70 6.67 12.66
N LEU A 18 9.38 7.14 13.71
CA LEU A 18 8.76 7.49 14.99
C LEU A 18 7.77 8.66 14.85
N ALA A 19 8.10 9.66 14.04
CA ALA A 19 7.18 10.75 13.72
C ALA A 19 5.92 10.24 13.00
N ALA A 20 6.07 9.32 12.05
CA ALA A 20 4.94 8.68 11.38
C ALA A 20 4.04 7.93 12.37
N PHE A 21 4.61 7.19 13.33
CA PHE A 21 3.82 6.56 14.39
C PHE A 21 3.12 7.57 15.30
N GLY A 22 3.76 8.68 15.64
CA GLY A 22 3.15 9.77 16.39
C GLY A 22 1.94 10.37 15.66
N ILE A 23 2.07 10.61 14.35
CA ILE A 23 0.97 11.08 13.50
C ILE A 23 -0.14 10.04 13.39
N ALA A 24 0.20 8.76 13.20
CA ALA A 24 -0.76 7.67 13.17
C ALA A 24 -1.54 7.57 14.49
N ALA A 25 -0.86 7.65 15.63
CA ALA A 25 -1.50 7.64 16.95
C ALA A 25 -2.42 8.86 17.14
N TRP A 26 -1.98 10.04 16.70
CA TRP A 26 -2.81 11.25 16.73
C TRP A 26 -4.08 11.09 15.87
N MET A 27 -3.95 10.64 14.61
CA MET A 27 -5.09 10.41 13.73
C MET A 27 -6.03 9.33 14.29
N TYR A 28 -5.48 8.26 14.85
CA TYR A 28 -6.25 7.20 15.50
C TYR A 28 -7.08 7.74 16.67
N THR A 29 -6.46 8.51 17.57
CA THR A 29 -7.18 9.12 18.70
C THR A 29 -8.26 10.08 18.23
N TRP A 30 -8.01 10.83 17.17
CA TRP A 30 -9.00 11.73 16.56
C TRP A 30 -10.19 10.96 15.96
N VAL A 31 -9.94 9.87 15.21
CA VAL A 31 -11.00 9.02 14.63
C VAL A 31 -11.82 8.38 15.74
N LYS A 32 -11.16 7.82 16.75
CA LYS A 32 -11.83 7.18 17.90
C LYS A 32 -12.72 8.16 18.66
N ALA A 33 -12.32 9.42 18.78
CA ALA A 33 -13.08 10.48 19.43
C ALA A 33 -14.30 10.97 18.64
N GLN A 34 -14.47 10.56 17.37
CA GLN A 34 -15.66 10.93 16.61
C GLN A 34 -16.94 10.36 17.25
N PRO A 35 -18.07 11.10 17.20
CA PRO A 35 -19.33 10.61 17.75
C PRO A 35 -19.79 9.31 17.08
N SER A 36 -20.35 8.39 17.86
CA SER A 36 -21.14 7.27 17.37
C SER A 36 -22.23 7.02 18.38
N SER A 37 -23.47 7.27 17.98
CA SER A 37 -24.63 7.35 18.88
C SER A 37 -25.69 6.29 18.55
N ASN A 38 -25.65 5.74 17.33
CA ASN A 38 -26.54 4.69 16.88
C ASN A 38 -26.12 3.35 17.51
N LYS A 39 -26.97 2.85 18.41
CA LYS A 39 -26.78 1.55 19.07
C LYS A 39 -26.72 0.40 18.07
N ARG A 40 -27.48 0.48 16.96
CA ARG A 40 -27.52 -0.58 15.94
C ARG A 40 -26.20 -0.67 15.18
N ILE A 41 -25.63 0.46 14.75
CA ILE A 41 -24.31 0.50 14.11
C ILE A 41 -23.23 -0.03 15.05
N ALA A 42 -23.28 0.35 16.34
CA ALA A 42 -22.31 -0.13 17.32
C ALA A 42 -22.41 -1.65 17.54
N GLU A 43 -23.62 -2.22 17.52
CA GLU A 43 -23.85 -3.66 17.61
C GLU A 43 -23.31 -4.40 16.38
N ILE A 44 -23.66 -3.94 15.18
CA ILE A 44 -23.27 -4.58 13.92
C ILE A 44 -21.76 -4.45 13.69
N GLY A 45 -21.19 -3.26 13.93
CA GLY A 45 -19.76 -3.05 13.84
C GLY A 45 -18.96 -3.94 14.81
N LYS A 46 -19.54 -4.30 15.96
CA LYS A 46 -18.95 -5.29 16.86
C LYS A 46 -18.94 -6.70 16.24
N TYR A 47 -20.02 -7.13 15.58
CA TYR A 47 -20.03 -8.41 14.87
C TYR A 47 -19.00 -8.46 13.74
N ILE A 48 -18.87 -7.37 12.96
CA ILE A 48 -17.85 -7.26 11.91
C ILE A 48 -16.44 -7.35 12.52
N GLN A 49 -16.19 -6.62 13.61
CA GLN A 49 -14.91 -6.65 14.30
C GLN A 49 -14.58 -8.04 14.87
N GLU A 50 -15.55 -8.73 15.48
CA GLU A 50 -15.38 -10.08 16.02
C GLU A 50 -15.13 -11.11 14.90
N GLY A 51 -15.86 -11.00 13.78
CA GLY A 51 -15.68 -11.83 12.59
C GLY A 51 -14.28 -11.67 11.98
N ALA A 52 -13.86 -10.42 11.76
CA ALA A 52 -12.54 -10.11 11.20
C ALA A 52 -11.41 -10.61 12.12
N ASN A 53 -11.54 -10.42 13.44
CA ASN A 53 -10.58 -10.93 14.41
C ASN A 53 -10.51 -12.46 14.44
N THR A 54 -11.66 -13.14 14.31
CA THR A 54 -11.74 -14.60 14.31
C THR A 54 -11.08 -15.19 13.07
N PHE A 55 -11.38 -14.63 11.89
CA PHE A 55 -10.75 -15.02 10.62
C PHE A 55 -9.23 -14.84 10.69
N LEU A 56 -8.77 -13.64 11.05
CA LEU A 56 -7.34 -13.31 11.06
C LEU A 56 -6.57 -14.14 12.10
N LYS A 57 -7.17 -14.45 13.24
CA LYS A 57 -6.58 -15.39 14.22
C LYS A 57 -6.39 -16.78 13.62
N ARG A 58 -7.37 -17.29 12.86
CA ARG A 58 -7.29 -18.61 12.24
C ARG A 58 -6.25 -18.65 11.13
N GLU A 59 -6.26 -17.64 10.27
CA GLU A 59 -5.28 -17.48 9.19
C GLU A 59 -3.86 -17.43 9.77
N TYR A 60 -3.59 -16.58 10.75
CA TYR A 60 -2.25 -16.39 11.29
C TYR A 60 -1.71 -17.62 12.03
N ILE A 61 -2.56 -18.46 12.61
CA ILE A 61 -2.12 -19.74 13.19
C ILE A 61 -1.62 -20.68 12.09
N LEU A 62 -2.27 -20.71 10.93
CA LEU A 62 -1.82 -21.52 9.80
C LEU A 62 -0.53 -20.95 9.21
N LEU A 63 -0.45 -19.62 9.06
CA LEU A 63 0.75 -18.96 8.56
C LEU A 63 1.95 -19.13 9.50
N ALA A 64 1.75 -19.07 10.81
CA ALA A 64 2.84 -19.33 11.76
C ALA A 64 3.46 -20.72 11.58
N ARG A 65 2.65 -21.74 11.26
CA ARG A 65 3.15 -23.10 10.98
C ARG A 65 3.93 -23.13 9.66
N PHE A 66 3.40 -22.50 8.62
CA PHE A 66 4.08 -22.37 7.33
C PHE A 66 5.44 -21.67 7.49
N THR A 67 5.45 -20.50 8.15
CA THR A 67 6.65 -19.73 8.44
C THR A 67 7.67 -20.54 9.24
N ALA A 68 7.24 -21.34 10.22
CA ALA A 68 8.17 -22.19 10.97
C ALA A 68 8.86 -23.24 10.09
N ILE A 69 8.12 -23.85 9.15
CA ILE A 69 8.69 -24.82 8.20
C ILE A 69 9.69 -24.13 7.26
N VAL A 70 9.31 -22.99 6.69
CA VAL A 70 10.19 -22.22 5.78
C VAL A 70 11.41 -21.70 6.52
N ALA A 71 11.27 -21.23 7.76
CA ALA A 71 12.38 -20.79 8.59
C ALA A 71 13.42 -21.91 8.82
N VAL A 72 12.97 -23.15 9.04
CA VAL A 72 13.89 -24.30 9.14
C VAL A 72 14.60 -24.55 7.81
N ILE A 73 13.90 -24.44 6.68
CA ILE A 73 14.50 -24.61 5.34
C ILE A 73 15.54 -23.52 5.08
N ILE A 74 15.21 -22.26 5.35
CA ILE A 74 16.14 -21.12 5.21
C ILE A 74 17.35 -21.36 6.11
N PHE A 75 17.15 -21.70 7.37
CA PHE A 75 18.24 -21.96 8.30
C PHE A 75 19.19 -23.05 7.79
N VAL A 76 18.66 -24.14 7.23
CA VAL A 76 19.48 -25.28 6.76
C VAL A 76 20.21 -24.97 5.45
N LEU A 77 19.59 -24.22 4.52
CA LEU A 77 20.05 -24.10 3.13
C LEU A 77 20.59 -22.73 2.72
N LEU A 78 20.19 -21.64 3.39
CA LEU A 78 20.45 -20.27 2.94
C LEU A 78 21.19 -19.43 4.01
N PRO A 79 22.09 -18.52 3.59
CA PRO A 79 22.52 -18.24 2.21
C PRO A 79 23.35 -19.37 1.57
N HIS A 80 23.97 -20.21 2.39
CA HIS A 80 24.63 -21.44 1.97
C HIS A 80 24.21 -22.58 2.90
N PRO A 81 24.34 -23.84 2.49
CA PRO A 81 24.04 -24.95 3.38
C PRO A 81 24.86 -24.88 4.67
N ILE A 82 24.27 -25.23 5.82
CA ILE A 82 24.92 -25.12 7.15
C ILE A 82 26.23 -25.89 7.28
N TRP A 83 26.47 -26.87 6.40
CA TRP A 83 27.71 -27.66 6.33
C TRP A 83 28.78 -27.07 5.41
N ALA A 84 28.49 -25.99 4.68
CA ALA A 84 29.36 -25.37 3.69
C ALA A 84 29.76 -23.92 4.03
N GLY A 85 29.06 -23.27 4.96
CA GLY A 85 29.26 -21.86 5.29
C GLY A 85 29.31 -21.56 6.80
N ASN A 86 29.30 -20.28 7.14
CA ASN A 86 29.19 -19.84 8.52
C ASN A 86 27.72 -19.92 8.98
N ILE A 87 27.47 -20.71 10.02
CA ILE A 87 26.12 -20.89 10.59
C ILE A 87 25.52 -19.55 11.05
N ALA A 88 26.35 -18.57 11.43
CA ALA A 88 25.87 -17.25 11.84
C ALA A 88 25.07 -16.53 10.74
N ASP A 89 25.48 -16.66 9.48
CA ASP A 89 24.81 -15.98 8.35
C ASP A 89 23.42 -16.57 8.12
N ASN A 90 23.29 -17.90 8.26
CA ASN A 90 22.03 -18.62 8.18
C ASN A 90 21.09 -18.24 9.34
N ILE A 91 21.64 -18.08 10.56
CA ILE A 91 20.86 -17.61 11.72
C ILE A 91 20.30 -16.22 11.45
N TRP A 92 21.14 -15.28 11.02
CA TRP A 92 20.69 -13.90 10.76
C TRP A 92 19.69 -13.83 9.63
N MET A 93 19.88 -14.58 8.55
CA MET A 93 18.90 -14.63 7.45
C MET A 93 17.55 -15.19 7.91
N THR A 94 17.57 -16.23 8.77
CA THR A 94 16.35 -16.82 9.34
C THR A 94 15.65 -15.86 10.31
N ILE A 95 16.40 -15.16 11.15
CA ILE A 95 15.87 -14.13 12.06
C ILE A 95 15.24 -13.00 11.24
N SER A 96 15.91 -12.52 10.19
CA SER A 96 15.40 -11.50 9.29
C SER A 96 14.09 -11.94 8.64
N TYR A 97 14.01 -13.18 8.15
CA TYR A 97 12.79 -13.77 7.61
C TYR A 97 11.64 -13.76 8.61
N ILE A 98 11.85 -14.29 9.81
CA ILE A 98 10.81 -14.31 10.87
C ILE A 98 10.39 -12.88 11.24
N PHE A 99 11.35 -11.97 11.33
CA PHE A 99 11.08 -10.57 11.66
C PHE A 99 10.23 -9.88 10.58
N GLY A 100 10.52 -10.13 9.31
CA GLY A 100 9.71 -9.64 8.17
C GLY A 100 8.28 -10.17 8.20
N THR A 101 8.12 -11.47 8.48
CA THR A 101 6.79 -12.07 8.65
C THR A 101 6.02 -11.44 9.80
N ILE A 102 6.65 -11.24 10.96
CA ILE A 102 5.99 -10.65 12.14
C ILE A 102 5.57 -9.21 11.85
N LEU A 103 6.44 -8.39 11.26
CA LEU A 103 6.12 -6.99 10.96
C LEU A 103 5.01 -6.87 9.90
N SER A 104 5.01 -7.73 8.88
CA SER A 104 3.93 -7.81 7.89
C SER A 104 2.59 -8.20 8.55
N ALA A 105 2.61 -9.10 9.54
CA ALA A 105 1.41 -9.51 10.27
C ALA A 105 0.88 -8.39 11.18
N LEU A 106 1.79 -7.64 11.81
CA LEU A 106 1.43 -6.46 12.60
C LEU A 106 0.83 -5.36 11.72
N ALA A 107 1.36 -5.14 10.51
CA ALA A 107 0.82 -4.19 9.53
C ALA A 107 -0.66 -4.50 9.22
N GLY A 108 -0.98 -5.75 8.86
CA GLY A 108 -2.35 -6.17 8.60
C GLY A 108 -3.25 -6.04 9.83
N LYS A 109 -2.74 -6.39 11.02
CA LYS A 109 -3.51 -6.30 12.27
C LYS A 109 -3.85 -4.86 12.67
N ILE A 110 -2.90 -3.94 12.52
CA ILE A 110 -3.09 -2.51 12.77
C ILE A 110 -4.17 -1.96 11.82
N GLY A 111 -4.12 -2.36 10.54
CA GLY A 111 -5.13 -2.02 9.55
C GLY A 111 -6.55 -2.37 9.99
N ILE A 112 -6.81 -3.62 10.37
CA ILE A 112 -8.15 -4.04 10.85
C ILE A 112 -8.57 -3.27 12.09
N LEU A 113 -7.65 -3.05 13.04
CA LEU A 113 -7.97 -2.36 14.28
C LEU A 113 -8.49 -0.94 14.01
N VAL A 114 -7.85 -0.21 13.09
CA VAL A 114 -8.32 1.13 12.74
C VAL A 114 -9.53 1.11 11.81
N ALA A 115 -9.55 0.24 10.79
CA ALA A 115 -10.64 0.19 9.82
C ALA A 115 -11.99 -0.14 10.46
N THR A 116 -12.01 -1.15 11.36
CA THR A 116 -13.23 -1.54 12.11
C THR A 116 -13.72 -0.50 13.10
N ILE A 117 -12.91 0.52 13.43
CA ILE A 117 -13.38 1.67 14.20
C ILE A 117 -13.83 2.78 13.24
N ALA A 118 -13.02 3.05 12.22
CA ALA A 118 -13.25 4.12 11.26
C ALA A 118 -14.53 3.92 10.44
N ASN A 119 -14.88 2.68 10.08
CA ASN A 119 -16.11 2.37 9.34
C ASN A 119 -17.38 2.82 10.09
N MET A 120 -17.51 2.46 11.36
CA MET A 120 -18.63 2.89 12.23
C MET A 120 -18.69 4.41 12.36
N LYS A 121 -17.53 5.05 12.53
CA LYS A 121 -17.45 6.51 12.69
C LYS A 121 -17.76 7.23 11.39
N ALA A 122 -17.34 6.70 10.24
CA ALA A 122 -17.60 7.25 8.93
C ALA A 122 -19.11 7.15 8.58
N ALA A 123 -19.75 6.01 8.85
CA ALA A 123 -21.19 5.83 8.68
C ALA A 123 -21.98 6.89 9.47
N GLU A 124 -21.62 7.09 10.73
CA GLU A 124 -22.25 8.10 11.60
C GLU A 124 -21.97 9.53 11.15
N ALA A 125 -20.75 9.82 10.71
CA ALA A 125 -20.36 11.13 10.22
C ALA A 125 -21.08 11.51 8.91
N ALA A 126 -21.51 10.52 8.11
CA ALA A 126 -22.25 10.75 6.87
C ALA A 126 -23.61 11.44 7.11
N GLN A 127 -24.22 11.27 8.29
CA GLN A 127 -25.41 12.03 8.68
C GLN A 127 -25.18 13.56 8.70
N LYS A 128 -23.93 13.99 8.92
CA LYS A 128 -23.53 15.40 8.93
C LYS A 128 -23.02 15.89 7.57
N GLY A 129 -22.98 15.02 6.57
CA GLY A 129 -22.58 15.32 5.20
C GLY A 129 -21.33 14.55 4.73
N ILE A 130 -20.97 14.79 3.47
CA ILE A 130 -19.85 14.10 2.80
C ILE A 130 -18.48 14.42 3.42
N LYS A 131 -18.24 15.68 3.82
CA LYS A 131 -16.91 16.08 4.32
C LYS A 131 -16.54 15.43 5.65
N PRO A 132 -17.41 15.41 6.68
CA PRO A 132 -17.08 14.74 7.93
C PRO A 132 -16.87 13.24 7.74
N SER A 133 -17.69 12.58 6.89
CA SER A 133 -17.52 11.16 6.58
C SER A 133 -16.20 10.88 5.86
N PHE A 134 -15.91 11.63 4.79
CA PHE A 134 -14.64 11.55 4.07
C PHE A 134 -13.44 11.72 5.00
N MET A 135 -13.42 12.77 5.84
CA MET A 135 -12.28 13.00 6.74
C MET A 135 -12.12 11.89 7.77
N THR A 136 -13.20 11.24 8.18
CA THR A 136 -13.17 10.11 9.11
C THR A 136 -12.62 8.86 8.44
N GLY A 137 -13.12 8.52 7.26
CA GLY A 137 -12.60 7.41 6.45
C GLY A 137 -11.14 7.62 6.07
N PHE A 138 -10.81 8.80 5.56
CA PHE A 138 -9.47 9.12 5.06
C PHE A 138 -8.44 9.12 6.19
N ARG A 139 -8.77 9.68 7.35
CA ARG A 139 -7.87 9.60 8.52
C ARG A 139 -7.74 8.17 9.04
N GLY A 140 -8.80 7.36 8.95
CA GLY A 140 -8.73 5.93 9.24
C GLY A 140 -7.71 5.22 8.35
N GLY A 141 -7.79 5.43 7.03
CA GLY A 141 -6.82 4.91 6.07
C GLY A 141 -5.41 5.47 6.29
N ALA A 142 -5.29 6.74 6.65
CA ALA A 142 -4.01 7.39 6.91
C ALA A 142 -3.25 6.81 8.11
N VAL A 143 -3.96 6.38 9.16
CA VAL A 143 -3.34 5.65 10.28
C VAL A 143 -2.62 4.40 9.76
N MET A 144 -3.28 3.64 8.89
CA MET A 144 -2.71 2.44 8.28
C MET A 144 -1.51 2.79 7.39
N GLY A 145 -1.64 3.77 6.49
CA GLY A 145 -0.54 4.20 5.62
C GLY A 145 0.72 4.62 6.39
N MET A 146 0.56 5.46 7.41
CA MET A 146 1.69 5.91 8.24
C MET A 146 2.30 4.76 9.07
N ALA A 147 1.47 3.89 9.64
CA ALA A 147 1.94 2.75 10.43
C ALA A 147 2.69 1.73 9.56
N VAL A 148 2.18 1.38 8.38
CA VAL A 148 2.78 0.40 7.48
C VAL A 148 4.12 0.88 6.94
N VAL A 149 4.18 2.13 6.46
CA VAL A 149 5.43 2.68 5.90
C VAL A 149 6.45 3.00 6.98
N GLY A 150 6.00 3.51 8.14
CA GLY A 150 6.87 3.70 9.29
C GLY A 150 7.47 2.38 9.79
N THR A 151 6.68 1.30 9.81
CA THR A 151 7.16 -0.02 10.25
C THR A 151 8.11 -0.65 9.23
N SER A 152 7.86 -0.51 7.93
CA SER A 152 8.76 -1.05 6.90
C SER A 152 10.10 -0.32 6.86
N LEU A 153 10.11 1.02 6.92
CA LEU A 153 11.35 1.80 6.99
C LEU A 153 12.14 1.45 8.26
N LEU A 154 11.48 1.47 9.43
CA LEU A 154 12.11 1.09 10.69
C LEU A 154 12.66 -0.34 10.66
N GLY A 155 11.89 -1.29 10.13
CA GLY A 155 12.28 -2.69 10.02
C GLY A 155 13.53 -2.88 9.17
N VAL A 156 13.57 -2.29 7.97
CA VAL A 156 14.74 -2.32 7.09
C VAL A 156 15.96 -1.67 7.75
N THR A 157 15.79 -0.51 8.39
CA THR A 157 16.88 0.16 9.10
C THR A 157 17.43 -0.68 10.25
N VAL A 158 16.56 -1.26 11.08
CA VAL A 158 16.97 -2.08 12.24
C VAL A 158 17.68 -3.36 11.79
N VAL A 159 17.16 -4.07 10.79
CA VAL A 159 17.80 -5.29 10.27
C VAL A 159 19.20 -4.97 9.76
N LEU A 160 19.34 -3.92 8.95
CA LEU A 160 20.65 -3.56 8.41
C LEU A 160 21.63 -3.10 9.50
N MET A 161 21.17 -2.37 10.52
CA MET A 161 22.01 -1.93 11.65
C MET A 161 22.48 -3.10 12.54
N LEU A 162 21.64 -4.12 12.73
CA LEU A 162 21.98 -5.27 13.58
C LEU A 162 22.86 -6.28 12.87
N VAL A 163 22.58 -6.56 11.59
CA VAL A 163 23.29 -7.61 10.83
C VAL A 163 24.53 -7.05 10.12
N GLY A 164 24.46 -5.82 9.61
CA GLY A 164 25.56 -5.22 8.85
C GLY A 164 25.74 -5.79 7.44
N ASP A 165 24.75 -6.53 6.92
CA ASP A 165 24.74 -7.07 5.56
C ASP A 165 23.35 -6.88 4.92
N ALA A 166 23.32 -6.26 3.74
CA ALA A 166 22.09 -6.03 2.99
C ALA A 166 21.47 -7.32 2.45
N THR A 167 22.24 -8.41 2.31
CA THR A 167 21.71 -9.72 1.91
C THR A 167 20.66 -10.23 2.88
N SER A 168 20.79 -9.90 4.17
CA SER A 168 19.79 -10.24 5.18
C SER A 168 18.43 -9.56 4.96
N LEU A 169 18.40 -8.43 4.23
CA LEU A 169 17.16 -7.76 3.83
C LEU A 169 16.37 -8.56 2.80
N LEU A 170 17.02 -9.43 2.02
CA LEU A 170 16.32 -10.36 1.14
C LEU A 170 15.52 -11.39 1.96
N GLY A 171 16.11 -11.88 3.06
CA GLY A 171 15.39 -12.73 4.01
C GLY A 171 14.19 -12.01 4.64
N PHE A 172 14.40 -10.77 5.09
CA PHE A 172 13.34 -9.92 5.62
C PHE A 172 12.21 -9.66 4.62
N SER A 173 12.55 -9.30 3.38
CA SER A 173 11.60 -9.14 2.28
C SER A 173 10.85 -10.44 2.01
N PHE A 174 11.55 -11.58 1.90
CA PHE A 174 10.92 -12.87 1.66
C PHE A 174 9.92 -13.27 2.77
N GLY A 175 10.23 -12.92 4.02
CA GLY A 175 9.32 -13.10 5.14
C GLY A 175 8.07 -12.24 5.04
N ALA A 176 8.22 -10.99 4.60
CA ALA A 176 7.12 -10.07 4.35
C ALA A 176 6.22 -10.57 3.21
N SER A 177 6.80 -10.95 2.06
CA SER A 177 6.08 -11.45 0.89
C SER A 177 5.36 -12.77 1.16
N SER A 178 5.99 -13.68 1.91
CA SER A 178 5.39 -14.96 2.29
C SER A 178 4.08 -14.76 3.02
N LEU A 179 4.03 -13.85 3.99
CA LEU A 179 2.81 -13.56 4.73
C LEU A 179 1.80 -12.82 3.84
N ALA A 180 2.25 -11.80 3.10
CA ALA A 180 1.39 -10.98 2.24
C ALA A 180 0.65 -11.82 1.20
N LEU A 181 1.34 -12.77 0.55
CA LEU A 181 0.76 -13.69 -0.42
C LEU A 181 -0.45 -14.43 0.15
N PHE A 182 -0.30 -15.06 1.32
CA PHE A 182 -1.40 -15.82 1.91
C PHE A 182 -2.47 -14.94 2.53
N ALA A 183 -2.12 -13.81 3.15
CA ALA A 183 -3.12 -12.88 3.69
C ALA A 183 -4.01 -12.30 2.59
N LYS A 184 -3.41 -11.97 1.43
CA LYS A 184 -4.14 -11.46 0.27
C LYS A 184 -4.99 -12.54 -0.40
N ALA A 185 -4.45 -13.76 -0.55
CA ALA A 185 -5.20 -14.87 -1.13
C ALA A 185 -6.32 -15.35 -0.21
N GLY A 186 -6.03 -15.58 1.08
CA GLY A 186 -6.97 -16.06 2.08
C GLY A 186 -8.10 -15.06 2.33
N GLY A 187 -7.73 -13.80 2.67
CA GLY A 187 -8.69 -12.72 2.83
C GLY A 187 -9.47 -12.43 1.54
N GLY A 188 -8.80 -12.45 0.38
CA GLY A 188 -9.40 -12.25 -0.95
C GLY A 188 -10.46 -13.30 -1.32
N ILE A 189 -10.18 -14.59 -1.07
CA ILE A 189 -11.15 -15.67 -1.26
C ILE A 189 -12.36 -15.45 -0.34
N PHE A 190 -12.13 -15.09 0.92
CA PHE A 190 -13.20 -14.87 1.88
C PHE A 190 -14.13 -13.71 1.47
N THR A 191 -13.57 -12.52 1.19
CA THR A 191 -14.37 -11.35 0.75
C THR A 191 -15.13 -11.64 -0.53
N LYS A 192 -14.45 -12.09 -1.60
CA LYS A 192 -15.13 -12.24 -2.90
C LYS A 192 -16.14 -13.37 -2.96
N THR A 193 -16.00 -14.38 -2.12
CA THR A 193 -17.06 -15.40 -1.97
C THR A 193 -18.29 -14.82 -1.29
N ALA A 194 -18.11 -13.99 -0.25
CA ALA A 194 -19.20 -13.36 0.47
C ALA A 194 -19.91 -12.29 -0.38
N ASP A 195 -19.16 -11.37 -0.97
CA ASP A 195 -19.57 -10.30 -1.89
C ASP A 195 -20.45 -10.86 -3.03
N ILE A 196 -19.92 -11.80 -3.84
CA ILE A 196 -20.65 -12.41 -4.96
C ILE A 196 -21.94 -13.10 -4.48
N SER A 197 -21.90 -13.78 -3.33
CA SER A 197 -23.07 -14.48 -2.79
C SER A 197 -24.14 -13.51 -2.29
N ALA A 198 -23.72 -12.42 -1.62
CA ALA A 198 -24.61 -11.39 -1.11
C ALA A 198 -25.31 -10.66 -2.26
N ASP A 199 -24.53 -10.21 -3.24
CA ASP A 199 -25.03 -9.40 -4.35
C ASP A 199 -25.91 -10.17 -5.31
N LEU A 200 -25.52 -11.39 -5.68
CA LEU A 200 -26.27 -12.17 -6.67
C LEU A 200 -27.63 -12.61 -6.11
N VAL A 201 -27.67 -13.16 -4.90
CA VAL A 201 -28.94 -13.58 -4.29
C VAL A 201 -29.76 -12.36 -3.86
N GLY A 202 -29.14 -11.35 -3.23
CA GLY A 202 -29.82 -10.17 -2.74
C GLY A 202 -30.40 -9.31 -3.86
N LYS A 203 -29.53 -8.76 -4.72
CA LYS A 203 -29.92 -7.76 -5.72
C LYS A 203 -30.57 -8.38 -6.96
N VAL A 204 -30.05 -9.52 -7.43
CA VAL A 204 -30.48 -10.10 -8.72
C VAL A 204 -31.66 -11.04 -8.55
N GLU A 205 -31.63 -11.95 -7.57
CA GLU A 205 -32.70 -12.94 -7.40
C GLU A 205 -33.88 -12.42 -6.57
N LEU A 206 -33.59 -11.75 -5.43
CA LEU A 206 -34.61 -11.31 -4.48
C LEU A 206 -35.03 -9.85 -4.66
N GLY A 207 -34.24 -9.04 -5.38
CA GLY A 207 -34.52 -7.62 -5.61
C GLY A 207 -34.52 -6.77 -4.33
N ILE A 208 -33.79 -7.20 -3.30
CA ILE A 208 -33.58 -6.41 -2.07
C ILE A 208 -32.37 -5.47 -2.25
N PRO A 209 -32.31 -4.36 -1.50
CA PRO A 209 -31.15 -3.48 -1.51
C PRO A 209 -29.84 -4.23 -1.21
N GLU A 210 -28.74 -3.66 -1.70
CA GLU A 210 -27.39 -4.10 -1.34
C GLU A 210 -27.12 -3.80 0.15
N ASP A 211 -26.33 -4.64 0.83
CA ASP A 211 -26.11 -4.57 2.28
C ASP A 211 -27.38 -4.66 3.15
N ASP A 212 -28.50 -5.14 2.61
CA ASP A 212 -29.74 -5.25 3.38
C ASP A 212 -29.58 -6.23 4.55
N PRO A 213 -29.98 -5.86 5.79
CA PRO A 213 -29.80 -6.69 6.98
C PRO A 213 -30.58 -8.01 6.96
N ARG A 214 -31.49 -8.22 6.02
CA ARG A 214 -32.19 -9.49 5.79
C ARG A 214 -31.30 -10.52 5.08
N ASN A 215 -30.25 -10.08 4.40
CA ASN A 215 -29.34 -10.95 3.69
C ASN A 215 -28.24 -11.49 4.65
N PRO A 216 -28.18 -12.81 4.89
CA PRO A 216 -27.26 -13.38 5.88
C PRO A 216 -25.78 -13.28 5.45
N ALA A 217 -25.49 -13.01 4.17
CA ALA A 217 -24.12 -12.90 3.67
C ALA A 217 -23.46 -11.53 3.97
N VAL A 218 -24.24 -10.49 4.26
CA VAL A 218 -23.74 -9.10 4.38
C VAL A 218 -22.72 -8.92 5.50
N ILE A 219 -22.86 -9.61 6.63
CA ILE A 219 -21.85 -9.56 7.70
C ILE A 219 -20.54 -10.19 7.22
N ALA A 220 -20.60 -11.29 6.48
CA ALA A 220 -19.40 -11.92 5.95
C ALA A 220 -18.72 -11.04 4.88
N ASP A 221 -19.51 -10.33 4.09
CA ASP A 221 -19.02 -9.38 3.08
C ASP A 221 -18.25 -8.23 3.73
N ASN A 222 -18.89 -7.53 4.67
CA ASN A 222 -18.27 -6.43 5.41
C ASN A 222 -17.05 -6.89 6.25
N VAL A 223 -17.09 -8.11 6.82
CA VAL A 223 -15.91 -8.73 7.44
C VAL A 223 -14.80 -8.95 6.41
N GLY A 224 -15.19 -9.41 5.22
CA GLY A 224 -14.35 -9.62 4.06
C GLY A 224 -13.51 -8.41 3.69
N ASP A 225 -14.11 -7.24 3.58
CA ASP A 225 -13.38 -6.02 3.22
C ASP A 225 -12.28 -5.69 4.24
N ASN A 226 -12.52 -5.96 5.52
CA ASN A 226 -11.51 -5.75 6.56
C ASN A 226 -10.37 -6.79 6.48
N VAL A 227 -10.67 -8.05 6.18
CA VAL A 227 -9.63 -9.10 6.17
C VAL A 227 -8.87 -9.18 4.85
N GLY A 228 -9.54 -8.96 3.72
CA GLY A 228 -8.95 -8.96 2.39
C GLY A 228 -8.42 -7.58 2.01
N ASP A 229 -9.33 -6.62 1.84
CA ASP A 229 -9.00 -5.32 1.25
C ASP A 229 -8.26 -4.38 2.22
N VAL A 230 -8.31 -4.62 3.54
CA VAL A 230 -7.50 -3.87 4.53
C VAL A 230 -6.28 -4.69 4.96
N ALA A 231 -6.45 -5.82 5.64
CA ALA A 231 -5.30 -6.57 6.17
C ALA A 231 -4.38 -7.13 5.07
N GLY A 232 -4.95 -7.81 4.07
CA GLY A 232 -4.19 -8.35 2.94
C GLY A 232 -3.47 -7.26 2.16
N MET A 233 -4.15 -6.15 1.91
CA MET A 233 -3.59 -5.00 1.17
C MET A 233 -2.48 -4.28 1.95
N GLY A 234 -2.63 -4.15 3.27
CA GLY A 234 -1.58 -3.60 4.14
C GLY A 234 -0.32 -4.45 4.16
N ALA A 235 -0.47 -5.76 4.19
CA ALA A 235 0.66 -6.70 4.11
C ALA A 235 1.33 -6.66 2.72
N ASP A 236 0.55 -6.57 1.64
CA ASP A 236 1.04 -6.47 0.26
C ASP A 236 1.86 -5.19 0.03
N LEU A 237 1.37 -4.04 0.50
CA LEU A 237 2.08 -2.77 0.34
C LEU A 237 3.26 -2.62 1.31
N PHE A 238 3.19 -3.25 2.49
CA PHE A 238 4.36 -3.43 3.35
C PHE A 238 5.45 -4.19 2.62
N ASP A 239 5.11 -5.33 2.02
CA ASP A 239 6.02 -6.16 1.24
C ASP A 239 6.62 -5.39 0.06
N SER A 240 5.80 -4.81 -0.83
CA SER A 240 6.30 -4.03 -1.97
C SER A 240 7.27 -2.91 -1.56
N ASN A 241 6.98 -2.21 -0.45
CA ASN A 241 7.87 -1.16 0.05
C ASN A 241 9.21 -1.75 0.54
N VAL A 242 9.16 -2.84 1.32
CA VAL A 242 10.35 -3.54 1.81
C VAL A 242 11.18 -4.11 0.66
N ALA A 243 10.54 -4.75 -0.32
CA ALA A 243 11.20 -5.37 -1.47
C ALA A 243 11.95 -4.32 -2.31
N SER A 244 11.31 -3.18 -2.58
CA SER A 244 11.96 -2.11 -3.34
C SER A 244 13.16 -1.50 -2.61
N MET A 245 13.06 -1.31 -1.29
CA MET A 245 14.19 -0.88 -0.46
C MET A 245 15.30 -1.93 -0.39
N ALA A 246 14.94 -3.22 -0.25
CA ALA A 246 15.90 -4.32 -0.19
C ALA A 246 16.69 -4.43 -1.50
N ALA A 247 16.02 -4.41 -2.66
CA ALA A 247 16.66 -4.43 -3.97
C ALA A 247 17.65 -3.26 -4.12
N ALA A 248 17.21 -2.03 -3.80
CA ALA A 248 18.06 -0.85 -3.88
C ALA A 248 19.25 -0.90 -2.91
N LEU A 249 19.06 -1.38 -1.68
CA LEU A 249 20.14 -1.49 -0.68
C LEU A 249 21.14 -2.57 -1.06
N VAL A 250 20.70 -3.75 -1.53
CA VAL A 250 21.60 -4.81 -1.99
C VAL A 250 22.47 -4.30 -3.14
N MET A 251 21.87 -3.66 -4.14
CA MET A 251 22.62 -3.07 -5.26
C MET A 251 23.56 -1.94 -4.81
N ALA A 252 23.11 -1.06 -3.91
CA ALA A 252 23.93 0.01 -3.36
C ALA A 252 25.15 -0.50 -2.59
N THR A 253 24.97 -1.54 -1.77
CA THR A 253 26.06 -2.16 -1.01
C THR A 253 27.06 -2.87 -1.91
N ALA A 254 26.61 -3.52 -2.99
CA ALA A 254 27.51 -4.16 -3.95
C ALA A 254 28.41 -3.16 -4.69
N LEU A 255 27.93 -1.91 -4.88
CA LEU A 255 28.67 -0.86 -5.59
C LEU A 255 29.69 -0.11 -4.71
N GLY A 256 29.38 0.12 -3.44
CA GLY A 256 30.16 1.03 -2.60
C GLY A 256 30.30 0.63 -1.13
N GLY A 257 29.87 -0.59 -0.77
CA GLY A 257 29.82 -1.09 0.60
C GLY A 257 28.70 -0.46 1.44
N ILE A 258 28.55 -0.95 2.68
CA ILE A 258 27.44 -0.58 3.57
C ILE A 258 27.46 0.88 4.03
N SER A 259 28.64 1.51 4.02
CA SER A 259 28.82 2.93 4.34
C SER A 259 28.91 3.81 3.09
N GLY A 260 28.67 3.23 1.90
CA GLY A 260 28.77 3.94 0.63
C GLY A 260 27.70 5.02 0.47
N LYS A 261 28.01 6.05 -0.33
CA LYS A 261 27.07 7.14 -0.65
C LYS A 261 25.75 6.64 -1.26
N ASN A 262 25.78 5.53 -2.00
CA ASN A 262 24.59 4.92 -2.60
C ASN A 262 23.62 4.39 -1.52
N VAL A 263 24.13 3.78 -0.46
CA VAL A 263 23.31 3.29 0.67
C VAL A 263 22.69 4.47 1.41
N ILE A 264 23.48 5.52 1.63
CA ILE A 264 23.00 6.77 2.24
C ILE A 264 21.85 7.36 1.41
N MET A 265 22.00 7.37 0.09
CA MET A 265 20.99 7.87 -0.84
C MET A 265 19.67 7.10 -0.76
N VAL A 266 19.73 5.76 -0.70
CA VAL A 266 18.54 4.91 -0.56
C VAL A 266 17.76 5.24 0.72
N PHE A 267 18.44 5.28 1.88
CA PHE A 267 17.78 5.64 3.15
C PHE A 267 17.26 7.06 3.16
N THR A 268 18.01 8.00 2.58
CA THR A 268 17.59 9.40 2.47
C THR A 268 16.27 9.50 1.72
N TYR A 269 16.16 8.82 0.57
CA TYR A 269 14.97 8.90 -0.25
C TYR A 269 13.79 8.16 0.37
N ALA A 270 14.00 6.99 0.97
CA ALA A 270 12.96 6.29 1.69
C ALA A 270 12.40 7.13 2.87
N ALA A 271 13.27 7.76 3.66
CA ALA A 271 12.86 8.64 4.76
C ALA A 271 12.13 9.90 4.27
N ILE A 272 12.62 10.53 3.19
CA ILE A 272 11.95 11.67 2.58
C ILE A 272 10.59 11.28 1.98
N GLY A 273 10.47 10.07 1.42
CA GLY A 273 9.21 9.54 0.92
C GLY A 273 8.13 9.43 2.00
N LEU A 274 8.51 8.90 3.17
CA LEU A 274 7.63 8.87 4.34
C LEU A 274 7.29 10.29 4.83
N LEU A 275 8.28 11.20 4.89
CA LEU A 275 8.05 12.60 5.28
C LEU A 275 7.12 13.32 4.30
N ALA A 276 7.31 13.14 3.00
CA ALA A 276 6.45 13.68 1.97
C ALA A 276 5.03 13.13 2.10
N SER A 277 4.87 11.85 2.41
CA SER A 277 3.57 11.21 2.67
C SER A 277 2.87 11.81 3.89
N ILE A 278 3.59 12.09 4.98
CA ILE A 278 3.03 12.79 6.16
C ILE A 278 2.48 14.17 5.77
N ILE A 279 3.25 14.94 4.99
CA ILE A 279 2.85 16.27 4.51
C ILE A 279 1.64 16.14 3.58
N GLY A 280 1.67 15.21 2.63
CA GLY A 280 0.61 14.95 1.67
C GLY A 280 -0.72 14.63 2.34
N VAL A 281 -0.73 13.70 3.29
CA VAL A 281 -1.92 13.33 4.08
C VAL A 281 -2.48 14.53 4.85
N ALA A 282 -1.62 15.42 5.36
CA ALA A 282 -2.09 16.63 6.05
C ALA A 282 -2.80 17.63 5.11
N THR A 283 -2.59 17.55 3.80
CA THR A 283 -3.24 18.44 2.82
C THR A 283 -4.61 17.95 2.34
N ALA A 284 -4.98 16.70 2.64
CA ALA A 284 -6.23 16.11 2.16
C ALA A 284 -7.44 16.86 2.73
N ARG A 285 -8.28 17.38 1.82
CA ARG A 285 -9.47 18.16 2.17
C ARG A 285 -10.51 18.15 1.05
N ILE A 286 -11.78 18.05 1.42
CA ILE A 286 -12.91 18.25 0.50
C ILE A 286 -13.38 19.72 0.53
N GLY A 287 -13.39 20.36 -0.64
CA GLY A 287 -13.95 21.71 -0.87
C GLY A 287 -15.48 21.74 -0.72
N LYS A 288 -16.12 22.93 -0.74
CA LYS A 288 -17.59 23.07 -0.52
C LYS A 288 -18.46 22.21 -1.44
N ASN A 289 -18.04 21.99 -2.69
CA ASN A 289 -18.66 21.08 -3.67
C ASN A 289 -17.61 20.07 -4.19
N GLY A 290 -16.75 19.58 -3.29
CA GLY A 290 -15.56 18.83 -3.67
C GLY A 290 -15.87 17.36 -3.95
N ASP A 291 -15.47 16.90 -5.12
CA ASP A 291 -15.37 15.49 -5.51
C ASP A 291 -14.33 14.76 -4.63
N PRO A 292 -14.69 13.66 -3.93
CA PRO A 292 -13.76 12.87 -3.12
C PRO A 292 -12.57 12.34 -3.93
N THR A 293 -12.81 11.90 -5.17
CA THR A 293 -11.76 11.38 -6.07
C THR A 293 -10.73 12.47 -6.35
N LYS A 294 -11.19 13.69 -6.62
CA LYS A 294 -10.30 14.84 -6.82
C LYS A 294 -9.50 15.18 -5.57
N ALA A 295 -10.07 15.04 -4.38
CA ALA A 295 -9.35 15.28 -3.12
C ALA A 295 -8.25 14.24 -2.88
N LEU A 296 -8.53 12.96 -3.15
CA LEU A 296 -7.56 11.86 -3.02
C LEU A 296 -6.42 12.01 -4.05
N ASN A 297 -6.75 12.29 -5.31
CA ASN A 297 -5.77 12.49 -6.38
C ASN A 297 -4.92 13.74 -6.16
N SER A 298 -5.52 14.86 -5.73
CA SER A 298 -4.77 16.09 -5.43
C SER A 298 -3.74 15.88 -4.31
N SER A 299 -4.07 15.06 -3.31
CA SER A 299 -3.15 14.76 -2.20
C SER A 299 -1.97 13.92 -2.69
N THR A 300 -2.20 12.96 -3.60
CA THR A 300 -1.13 12.21 -4.26
C THR A 300 -0.21 13.14 -5.07
N TYR A 301 -0.74 14.06 -5.88
CA TYR A 301 0.10 14.98 -6.66
C TYR A 301 0.94 15.92 -5.79
N VAL A 302 0.37 16.42 -4.69
CA VAL A 302 1.12 17.23 -3.72
C VAL A 302 2.25 16.41 -3.12
N THR A 303 1.98 15.15 -2.75
CA THR A 303 2.99 14.23 -2.21
C THR A 303 4.13 14.00 -3.22
N THR A 304 3.79 13.74 -4.49
CA THR A 304 4.75 13.59 -5.59
C THR A 304 5.65 14.82 -5.74
N ALA A 305 5.06 16.02 -5.75
CA ALA A 305 5.80 17.27 -5.89
C ALA A 305 6.72 17.55 -4.70
N VAL A 306 6.22 17.31 -3.47
CA VAL A 306 6.99 17.46 -2.24
C VAL A 306 8.16 16.47 -2.22
N PHE A 307 7.93 15.21 -2.58
CA PHE A 307 8.98 14.20 -2.67
C PHE A 307 10.07 14.58 -3.68
N ALA A 308 9.69 14.97 -4.90
CA ALA A 308 10.64 15.39 -5.92
C ALA A 308 11.47 16.61 -5.49
N GLY A 309 10.84 17.61 -4.86
CA GLY A 309 11.50 18.81 -4.37
C GLY A 309 12.45 18.54 -3.21
N LEU A 310 12.02 17.76 -2.21
CA LEU A 310 12.84 17.44 -1.04
C LEU A 310 14.02 16.54 -1.41
N THR A 311 13.82 15.54 -2.28
CA THR A 311 14.92 14.68 -2.75
C THR A 311 15.94 15.45 -3.58
N ALA A 312 15.51 16.38 -4.44
CA ALA A 312 16.41 17.27 -5.17
C ALA A 312 17.24 18.15 -4.23
N LEU A 313 16.60 18.73 -3.21
CA LEU A 313 17.27 19.52 -2.19
C LEU A 313 18.31 18.69 -1.44
N THR A 314 17.97 17.48 -0.99
CA THR A 314 18.94 16.62 -0.30
C THR A 314 20.07 16.12 -1.21
N THR A 315 19.78 15.91 -2.50
CA THR A 315 20.81 15.58 -3.50
C THR A 315 21.85 16.68 -3.60
N PHE A 316 21.39 17.93 -3.65
CA PHE A 316 22.25 19.10 -3.68
C PHE A 316 23.03 19.29 -2.36
N VAL A 317 22.35 19.22 -1.21
CA VAL A 317 22.95 19.51 0.11
C VAL A 317 24.01 18.47 0.51
N PHE A 318 23.75 17.19 0.25
CA PHE A 318 24.64 16.06 0.60
C PHE A 318 25.58 15.65 -0.53
N ASN A 319 25.56 16.35 -1.66
CA ASN A 319 26.39 16.05 -2.83
C ASN A 319 26.25 14.57 -3.29
N LEU A 320 24.99 14.16 -3.47
CA LEU A 320 24.62 12.85 -4.01
C LEU A 320 24.57 12.91 -5.54
N GLU A 321 24.55 11.74 -6.18
CA GLU A 321 24.65 11.62 -7.63
C GLU A 321 23.33 11.99 -8.34
N TRP A 322 23.35 13.07 -9.12
CA TRP A 322 22.18 13.58 -9.84
C TRP A 322 21.62 12.60 -10.87
N ARG A 323 22.45 11.74 -11.45
CA ARG A 323 21.97 10.67 -12.35
C ARG A 323 21.05 9.70 -11.61
N ILE A 324 21.39 9.33 -10.38
CA ILE A 324 20.57 8.41 -9.57
C ILE A 324 19.28 9.11 -9.11
N TRP A 325 19.33 10.42 -8.81
CA TRP A 325 18.11 11.21 -8.61
C TRP A 325 17.22 11.21 -9.86
N GLY A 326 17.80 11.41 -11.05
CA GLY A 326 17.07 11.36 -12.32
C GLY A 326 16.38 10.01 -12.54
N ALA A 327 17.05 8.89 -12.28
CA ALA A 327 16.45 7.56 -12.33
C ALA A 327 15.28 7.39 -11.35
N THR A 328 15.41 7.91 -10.13
CA THR A 328 14.34 7.91 -9.11
C THR A 328 13.13 8.70 -9.57
N VAL A 329 13.34 9.89 -10.13
CA VAL A 329 12.26 10.76 -10.64
C VAL A 329 11.56 10.15 -11.84
N VAL A 330 12.27 9.44 -12.72
CA VAL A 330 11.65 8.69 -13.82
C VAL A 330 10.63 7.69 -13.27
N GLY A 331 11.00 6.88 -12.26
CA GLY A 331 10.09 5.93 -11.64
C GLY A 331 8.87 6.59 -11.00
N LEU A 332 9.08 7.71 -10.29
CA LEU A 332 8.00 8.52 -9.70
C LEU A 332 7.02 9.06 -10.74
N LEU A 333 7.53 9.63 -11.83
CA LEU A 333 6.72 10.22 -12.90
C LEU A 333 5.94 9.15 -13.65
N VAL A 334 6.59 8.03 -14.00
CA VAL A 334 5.93 6.89 -14.64
C VAL A 334 4.84 6.32 -13.73
N GLY A 335 5.11 6.14 -12.44
CA GLY A 335 4.09 5.70 -11.48
C GLY A 335 2.89 6.63 -11.44
N THR A 336 3.14 7.95 -11.42
CA THR A 336 2.08 8.96 -11.48
C THR A 336 1.26 8.86 -12.77
N ILE A 337 1.90 8.69 -13.92
CA ILE A 337 1.23 8.51 -15.23
C ILE A 337 0.36 7.25 -15.21
N ILE A 338 0.87 6.15 -14.66
CA ILE A 338 0.11 4.89 -14.53
C ILE A 338 -1.11 5.12 -13.63
N GLY A 339 -0.96 5.82 -12.51
CA GLY A 339 -2.09 6.18 -11.65
C GLY A 339 -3.16 7.01 -12.37
N VAL A 340 -2.76 8.00 -13.18
CA VAL A 340 -3.70 8.79 -14.00
C VAL A 340 -4.39 7.92 -15.06
N ALA A 341 -3.64 7.01 -15.69
CA ALA A 341 -4.20 6.08 -16.66
C ALA A 341 -5.20 5.13 -15.99
N THR A 342 -4.89 4.60 -14.81
CA THR A 342 -5.82 3.75 -14.05
C THR A 342 -7.08 4.51 -13.67
N ASP A 343 -6.98 5.74 -13.15
CA ASP A 343 -8.16 6.60 -12.90
C ASP A 343 -9.01 6.75 -14.17
N TYR A 344 -8.40 6.95 -15.35
CA TYR A 344 -9.15 7.06 -16.60
C TYR A 344 -9.97 5.81 -16.95
N PHE A 345 -9.46 4.61 -16.63
CA PHE A 345 -10.14 3.35 -16.94
C PHE A 345 -11.10 2.86 -15.84
N THR A 346 -11.03 3.41 -14.62
CA THR A 346 -11.84 2.93 -13.48
C THR A 346 -12.80 3.95 -12.90
N ASN A 347 -12.65 5.23 -13.20
CA ASN A 347 -13.52 6.30 -12.70
C ASN A 347 -14.83 6.37 -13.51
N ASP A 348 -15.96 6.33 -12.82
CA ASP A 348 -17.34 6.35 -13.35
C ASP A 348 -17.68 7.63 -14.15
N ASN A 349 -16.90 8.69 -13.98
CA ASN A 349 -17.03 9.92 -14.75
C ASN A 349 -16.29 9.91 -16.08
N LYS A 350 -15.55 8.83 -16.40
CA LYS A 350 -14.71 8.73 -17.59
C LYS A 350 -15.36 7.92 -18.71
N PRO A 351 -14.99 8.16 -19.97
CA PRO A 351 -15.59 7.48 -21.12
C PRO A 351 -15.58 5.94 -21.06
N PRO A 352 -14.49 5.25 -20.63
CA PRO A 352 -14.47 3.79 -20.61
C PRO A 352 -15.55 3.17 -19.71
N VAL A 353 -15.66 3.65 -18.47
CA VAL A 353 -16.65 3.12 -17.51
C VAL A 353 -18.07 3.46 -17.95
N ARG A 354 -18.31 4.68 -18.46
CA ARG A 354 -19.62 5.06 -19.02
C ARG A 354 -20.02 4.24 -20.22
N ALA A 355 -19.07 3.84 -21.07
CA ALA A 355 -19.34 2.97 -22.21
C ALA A 355 -19.75 1.56 -21.75
N VAL A 356 -19.13 1.01 -20.70
CA VAL A 356 -19.53 -0.28 -20.10
C VAL A 356 -20.92 -0.18 -19.46
N ALA A 357 -21.21 0.92 -18.76
CA ALA A 357 -22.54 1.17 -18.19
C ALA A 357 -23.62 1.27 -19.28
N GLU A 358 -23.34 1.95 -20.40
CA GLU A 358 -24.26 2.02 -21.54
C GLU A 358 -24.47 0.64 -22.19
N ALA A 359 -23.39 -0.12 -22.39
CA ALA A 359 -23.45 -1.48 -22.95
C ALA A 359 -24.28 -2.45 -22.07
N SER A 360 -24.36 -2.17 -20.76
CA SER A 360 -25.15 -2.97 -19.83
C SER A 360 -26.66 -2.91 -20.09
N LYS A 361 -27.15 -1.88 -20.81
CA LYS A 361 -28.56 -1.82 -21.27
C LYS A 361 -28.89 -2.92 -22.29
N SER A 362 -27.88 -3.47 -22.97
CA SER A 362 -28.03 -4.58 -23.92
C SER A 362 -27.92 -5.96 -23.26
N GLY A 363 -27.66 -6.02 -21.95
CA GLY A 363 -27.63 -7.24 -21.15
C GLY A 363 -26.23 -7.66 -20.67
N PRO A 364 -26.16 -8.65 -19.76
CA PRO A 364 -24.93 -8.99 -19.02
C PRO A 364 -23.75 -9.43 -19.91
N ALA A 365 -24.02 -10.09 -21.04
CA ALA A 365 -22.98 -10.50 -21.97
C ALA A 365 -22.21 -9.30 -22.54
N PHE A 366 -22.90 -8.22 -22.88
CA PHE A 366 -22.28 -6.99 -23.37
C PHE A 366 -21.55 -6.23 -22.26
N THR A 367 -22.06 -6.26 -21.01
CA THR A 367 -21.34 -5.77 -19.83
C THR A 367 -19.99 -6.45 -19.67
N ILE A 368 -19.97 -7.79 -19.68
CA ILE A 368 -18.74 -8.58 -19.48
C ILE A 368 -17.76 -8.35 -20.63
N LEU A 369 -18.21 -8.42 -21.89
CA LEU A 369 -17.35 -8.26 -23.06
C LEU A 369 -16.73 -6.85 -23.13
N SER A 370 -17.52 -5.80 -22.87
CA SER A 370 -17.03 -4.43 -22.87
C SER A 370 -16.05 -4.18 -21.72
N GLY A 371 -16.39 -4.63 -20.50
CA GLY A 371 -15.51 -4.52 -19.33
C GLY A 371 -14.19 -5.26 -19.55
N PHE A 372 -14.22 -6.49 -20.05
CA PHE A 372 -13.01 -7.27 -20.36
C PHE A 372 -12.14 -6.59 -21.43
N SER A 373 -12.75 -6.06 -22.50
CA SER A 373 -12.04 -5.32 -23.55
C SER A 373 -11.31 -4.09 -23.02
N TYR A 374 -11.99 -3.23 -22.25
CA TYR A 374 -11.35 -2.07 -21.62
C TYR A 374 -10.30 -2.48 -20.59
N GLY A 375 -10.51 -3.60 -19.88
CA GLY A 375 -9.51 -4.19 -18.99
C GLY A 375 -8.21 -4.52 -19.72
N LEU A 376 -8.28 -5.20 -20.87
CA LEU A 376 -7.10 -5.48 -21.70
C LEU A 376 -6.39 -4.21 -22.18
N LEU A 377 -7.15 -3.19 -22.59
CA LEU A 377 -6.59 -1.90 -23.01
C LEU A 377 -5.90 -1.17 -21.85
N SER A 378 -6.44 -1.27 -20.64
CA SER A 378 -5.91 -0.61 -19.44
C SER A 378 -4.54 -1.11 -19.01
N CYS A 379 -4.12 -2.30 -19.45
CA CYS A 379 -2.80 -2.86 -19.17
C CYS A 379 -1.67 -2.15 -19.94
N LEU A 380 -1.97 -1.56 -21.10
CA LEU A 380 -0.96 -1.01 -22.01
C LEU A 380 -0.12 0.12 -21.39
N PRO A 381 -0.70 1.13 -20.70
CA PRO A 381 0.07 2.17 -20.04
C PRO A 381 1.04 1.64 -18.98
N ALA A 382 0.64 0.62 -18.20
CA ALA A 382 1.49 0.02 -17.18
C ALA A 382 2.67 -0.74 -17.81
N LEU A 383 2.41 -1.59 -18.81
CA LEU A 383 3.46 -2.36 -19.49
C LEU A 383 4.50 -1.45 -20.18
N ILE A 384 4.03 -0.46 -20.93
CA ILE A 384 4.92 0.52 -21.58
C ILE A 384 5.65 1.34 -20.52
N GLY A 385 4.96 1.77 -19.47
CA GLY A 385 5.54 2.55 -18.38
C GLY A 385 6.69 1.83 -17.70
N ILE A 386 6.52 0.55 -17.33
CA ILE A 386 7.57 -0.27 -16.72
C ILE A 386 8.78 -0.38 -17.66
N ALA A 387 8.56 -0.72 -18.94
CA ALA A 387 9.63 -0.87 -19.92
C ALA A 387 10.42 0.44 -20.14
N VAL A 388 9.71 1.56 -20.29
CA VAL A 388 10.31 2.89 -20.46
C VAL A 388 11.05 3.31 -19.19
N SER A 389 10.47 3.09 -18.01
CA SER A 389 11.09 3.41 -16.73
C SER A 389 12.39 2.63 -16.53
N ALA A 390 12.37 1.31 -16.77
CA ALA A 390 13.56 0.47 -16.65
C ALA A 390 14.66 0.91 -17.61
N LEU A 391 14.32 1.11 -18.89
CA LEU A 391 15.30 1.51 -19.93
C LEU A 391 15.91 2.88 -19.65
N LEU A 392 15.09 3.88 -19.29
CA LEU A 392 15.57 5.22 -18.99
C LEU A 392 16.40 5.22 -17.70
N ALA A 393 15.94 4.58 -16.63
CA ALA A 393 16.67 4.50 -15.37
C ALA A 393 18.04 3.82 -15.54
N PHE A 394 18.09 2.73 -16.31
CA PHE A 394 19.33 2.05 -16.65
C PHE A 394 20.29 2.97 -17.40
N ASN A 395 19.84 3.61 -18.48
CA ASN A 395 20.70 4.47 -19.32
C ASN A 395 21.16 5.75 -18.61
N ILE A 396 20.38 6.27 -17.66
CA ILE A 396 20.78 7.44 -16.87
C ILE A 396 21.91 7.07 -15.89
N ALA A 397 21.80 5.90 -15.24
CA ALA A 397 22.72 5.49 -14.18
C ALA A 397 23.96 4.75 -14.68
N ALA A 398 23.86 3.93 -15.73
CA ALA A 398 24.98 3.14 -16.27
C ALA A 398 26.27 3.95 -16.54
N PRO A 399 26.23 5.19 -17.06
CA PRO A 399 27.44 5.97 -17.30
C PRO A 399 28.25 6.33 -16.05
N ILE A 400 27.70 6.20 -14.84
CA ILE A 400 28.43 6.39 -13.58
C ILE A 400 29.54 5.32 -13.44
N GLY A 401 29.25 4.10 -13.90
CA GLY A 401 30.14 2.95 -13.79
C GLY A 401 31.25 2.87 -14.84
N VAL A 402 31.28 3.77 -15.83
CA VAL A 402 32.23 3.70 -16.96
C VAL A 402 33.68 3.77 -16.49
N ALA A 403 33.97 4.60 -15.48
CA ALA A 403 35.31 4.73 -14.94
C ALA A 403 35.77 3.50 -14.13
N THR A 404 34.83 2.69 -13.64
CA THR A 404 35.08 1.51 -12.79
C THR A 404 34.79 0.18 -13.48
N GLY A 405 34.31 0.19 -14.74
CA GLY A 405 33.85 -1.00 -15.47
C GLY A 405 32.61 -1.65 -14.86
N GLN A 406 31.78 -0.86 -14.17
CA GLN A 406 30.58 -1.31 -13.45
C GLN A 406 29.28 -0.74 -14.06
N GLU A 407 29.25 -0.52 -15.38
CA GLU A 407 28.10 0.10 -16.05
C GLU A 407 26.80 -0.67 -15.81
N THR A 408 26.85 -2.00 -15.88
CA THR A 408 25.68 -2.84 -15.64
C THR A 408 25.19 -2.72 -14.21
N GLN A 409 26.06 -2.79 -13.21
CA GLN A 409 25.68 -2.71 -11.80
C GLN A 409 25.07 -1.34 -11.47
N TYR A 410 25.63 -0.25 -11.98
CA TYR A 410 25.04 1.08 -11.84
C TYR A 410 23.72 1.23 -12.59
N GLY A 411 23.59 0.63 -13.78
CA GLY A 411 22.33 0.59 -14.51
C GLY A 411 21.21 -0.12 -13.73
N MET A 412 21.50 -1.30 -13.17
CA MET A 412 20.57 -2.06 -12.33
C MET A 412 20.22 -1.33 -11.03
N PHE A 413 21.20 -0.64 -10.42
CA PHE A 413 20.93 0.24 -9.28
C PHE A 413 20.00 1.41 -9.67
N GLY A 414 20.16 1.96 -10.87
CA GLY A 414 19.22 2.93 -11.44
C GLY A 414 17.78 2.39 -11.52
N ILE A 415 17.58 1.16 -12.01
CA ILE A 415 16.27 0.51 -12.05
C ILE A 415 15.71 0.31 -10.63
N SER A 416 16.54 -0.15 -9.69
CA SER A 416 16.16 -0.30 -8.27
C SER A 416 15.69 1.02 -7.68
N MET A 417 16.41 2.11 -7.97
CA MET A 417 16.07 3.46 -7.49
C MET A 417 14.82 4.02 -8.17
N ALA A 418 14.53 3.63 -9.42
CA ALA A 418 13.26 3.94 -10.06
C ALA A 418 12.08 3.21 -9.38
N ALA A 419 12.26 1.94 -9.00
CA ALA A 419 11.26 1.19 -8.23
C ALA A 419 10.99 1.85 -6.87
N LEU A 420 12.06 2.23 -6.15
CA LEU A 420 11.96 2.98 -4.89
C LEU A 420 11.30 4.35 -5.10
N GLY A 421 11.62 5.05 -6.19
CA GLY A 421 11.00 6.32 -6.55
C GLY A 421 9.50 6.19 -6.80
N MET A 422 9.06 5.10 -7.43
CA MET A 422 7.64 4.80 -7.67
C MET A 422 6.87 4.55 -6.37
N LEU A 423 7.46 3.84 -5.40
CA LEU A 423 6.86 3.56 -4.09
C LEU A 423 7.22 4.58 -3.01
N SER A 424 7.98 5.62 -3.34
CA SER A 424 8.40 6.63 -2.36
C SER A 424 7.22 7.33 -1.66
N ILE A 425 6.11 7.48 -2.37
CA ILE A 425 4.87 8.09 -1.89
C ILE A 425 3.86 7.06 -1.37
N VAL A 426 4.28 5.81 -1.15
CA VAL A 426 3.40 4.68 -0.81
C VAL A 426 2.62 4.92 0.49
N GLY A 427 3.11 5.75 1.40
CA GLY A 427 2.37 6.13 2.61
C GLY A 427 1.06 6.84 2.28
N MET A 428 1.10 7.77 1.32
CA MET A 428 -0.10 8.44 0.80
C MET A 428 -0.98 7.46 0.02
N ILE A 429 -0.38 6.59 -0.80
CA ILE A 429 -1.12 5.61 -1.62
C ILE A 429 -1.87 4.59 -0.74
N ILE A 430 -1.23 4.00 0.28
CA ILE A 430 -1.89 3.11 1.24
C ILE A 430 -3.01 3.84 1.98
N SER A 431 -2.80 5.11 2.35
CA SER A 431 -3.82 5.91 3.04
C SER A 431 -5.10 6.05 2.19
N ASN A 432 -4.88 6.27 0.90
CA ASN A 432 -5.89 6.40 -0.14
C ASN A 432 -6.60 5.07 -0.43
N ASP A 433 -5.85 3.96 -0.43
CA ASP A 433 -6.37 2.61 -0.66
C ASP A 433 -7.24 2.13 0.51
N ALA A 434 -6.69 2.22 1.73
CA ALA A 434 -7.37 1.84 2.96
C ALA A 434 -8.62 2.69 3.24
N TYR A 435 -8.71 3.89 2.66
CA TYR A 435 -9.94 4.68 2.68
C TYR A 435 -11.10 3.94 2.01
N GLY A 436 -10.87 3.23 0.90
CA GLY A 436 -11.91 2.53 0.14
C GLY A 436 -12.71 1.53 0.98
N PRO A 437 -12.10 0.48 1.54
CA PRO A 437 -12.81 -0.52 2.35
C PRO A 437 -13.48 0.08 3.60
N ILE A 438 -12.95 1.19 4.12
CA ILE A 438 -13.55 1.88 5.28
C ILE A 438 -14.88 2.53 4.89
N VAL A 439 -14.96 3.17 3.72
CA VAL A 439 -16.19 3.82 3.27
C VAL A 439 -17.18 2.82 2.68
N ASP A 440 -16.69 1.73 2.12
CA ASP A 440 -17.45 0.53 1.71
C ASP A 440 -18.24 -0.05 2.90
N ASN A 441 -17.54 -0.42 3.98
CA ASN A 441 -18.18 -0.83 5.23
C ASN A 441 -19.05 0.27 5.84
N ALA A 442 -18.70 1.55 5.68
CA ALA A 442 -19.52 2.65 6.20
C ALA A 442 -20.88 2.71 5.50
N ARG A 443 -20.91 2.40 4.20
CA ARG A 443 -22.13 2.27 3.40
C ARG A 443 -22.96 1.09 3.89
N GLY A 444 -22.38 -0.09 4.04
CA GLY A 444 -23.11 -1.25 4.57
C GLY A 444 -23.64 -1.05 5.99
N LEU A 445 -22.86 -0.39 6.86
CA LEU A 445 -23.32 0.01 8.19
C LEU A 445 -24.42 1.07 8.16
N ALA A 446 -24.45 1.97 7.17
CA ALA A 446 -25.52 2.94 7.02
C ALA A 446 -26.84 2.26 6.63
N GLU A 447 -26.80 1.32 5.69
CA GLU A 447 -27.96 0.52 5.27
C GLU A 447 -28.50 -0.34 6.43
N MET A 448 -27.65 -1.18 7.03
CA MET A 448 -28.05 -2.03 8.15
C MET A 448 -28.41 -1.24 9.42
N GLY A 449 -27.90 -0.02 9.54
CA GLY A 449 -28.21 0.95 10.59
C GLY A 449 -29.55 1.66 10.42
N GLY A 450 -30.23 1.45 9.28
CA GLY A 450 -31.52 2.06 8.95
C GLY A 450 -31.41 3.57 8.71
N PHE A 451 -30.28 4.05 8.20
CA PHE A 451 -30.13 5.44 7.81
C PHE A 451 -30.90 5.74 6.51
N GLY A 452 -31.33 7.00 6.35
CA GLY A 452 -32.13 7.39 5.19
C GLY A 452 -31.31 7.46 3.89
N GLU A 453 -32.00 7.43 2.74
CA GLU A 453 -31.42 7.44 1.38
C GLU A 453 -30.36 8.53 1.16
N LYS A 454 -30.52 9.70 1.80
CA LYS A 454 -29.54 10.79 1.71
C LYS A 454 -28.16 10.39 2.27
N VAL A 455 -28.13 9.60 3.33
CA VAL A 455 -26.89 9.13 3.95
C VAL A 455 -26.26 8.03 3.09
N ILE A 456 -27.08 7.11 2.59
CA ILE A 456 -26.67 6.04 1.67
C ILE A 456 -26.04 6.63 0.40
N ALA A 457 -26.67 7.63 -0.22
CA ALA A 457 -26.14 8.31 -1.40
C ALA A 457 -24.78 9.00 -1.14
N ILE A 458 -24.57 9.54 0.07
CA ILE A 458 -23.27 10.10 0.46
C ILE A 458 -22.22 9.01 0.56
N THR A 459 -22.55 7.88 1.18
CA THR A 459 -21.61 6.76 1.34
C THR A 459 -21.32 6.07 0.02
N ASP A 460 -22.29 5.96 -0.89
CA ASP A 460 -22.09 5.44 -2.25
C ASP A 460 -21.14 6.34 -3.06
N GLU A 461 -21.26 7.67 -2.97
CA GLU A 461 -20.34 8.60 -3.63
C GLU A 461 -18.90 8.46 -3.09
N LEU A 462 -18.77 8.22 -1.78
CA LEU A 462 -17.48 7.98 -1.14
C LEU A 462 -16.87 6.65 -1.56
N ASP A 463 -17.68 5.59 -1.66
CA ASP A 463 -17.26 4.26 -2.08
C ASP A 463 -16.86 4.21 -3.55
N SER A 464 -17.61 4.84 -4.45
CA SER A 464 -17.22 4.95 -5.87
C SER A 464 -15.83 5.59 -6.04
N ALA A 465 -15.54 6.63 -5.27
CA ALA A 465 -14.20 7.23 -5.22
C ALA A 465 -13.15 6.26 -4.63
N GLY A 466 -13.53 5.49 -3.60
CA GLY A 466 -12.73 4.43 -3.01
C GLY A 466 -12.32 3.37 -4.03
N ASN A 467 -13.26 2.89 -4.85
CA ASN A 467 -13.03 1.88 -5.88
C ASN A 467 -12.01 2.32 -6.94
N THR A 468 -12.08 3.58 -7.36
CA THR A 468 -11.08 4.16 -8.28
C THR A 468 -9.69 4.17 -7.65
N VAL A 469 -9.59 4.57 -6.38
CA VAL A 469 -8.31 4.70 -5.70
C VAL A 469 -7.72 3.34 -5.30
N LYS A 470 -8.55 2.34 -4.97
CA LYS A 470 -8.14 0.93 -4.83
C LYS A 470 -7.45 0.45 -6.11
N ALA A 471 -8.02 0.76 -7.28
CA ALA A 471 -7.43 0.38 -8.56
C ALA A 471 -6.09 1.10 -8.84
N VAL A 472 -6.03 2.42 -8.59
CA VAL A 472 -4.80 3.20 -8.73
C VAL A 472 -3.67 2.59 -7.90
N THR A 473 -3.94 2.24 -6.64
CA THR A 473 -2.95 1.62 -5.76
C THR A 473 -2.44 0.28 -6.29
N LYS A 474 -3.33 -0.57 -6.81
CA LYS A 474 -2.94 -1.83 -7.47
C LYS A 474 -2.03 -1.56 -8.68
N GLY A 475 -2.32 -0.52 -9.47
CA GLY A 475 -1.48 -0.08 -10.58
C GLY A 475 -0.06 0.31 -10.14
N PHE A 476 0.07 1.08 -9.06
CA PHE A 476 1.38 1.42 -8.46
C PHE A 476 2.12 0.18 -7.96
N SER A 477 1.45 -0.70 -7.20
CA SER A 477 2.06 -1.91 -6.62
C SER A 477 2.59 -2.84 -7.71
N ILE A 478 1.79 -3.14 -8.74
CA ILE A 478 2.18 -4.01 -9.86
C ILE A 478 3.36 -3.42 -10.64
N SER A 479 3.33 -2.12 -10.90
CA SER A 479 4.37 -1.47 -11.71
C SER A 479 5.70 -1.38 -10.97
N ALA A 480 5.66 -1.11 -9.67
CA ALA A 480 6.84 -1.11 -8.82
C ALA A 480 7.40 -2.53 -8.62
N ALA A 481 6.53 -3.53 -8.44
CA ALA A 481 6.95 -4.93 -8.41
C ALA A 481 7.61 -5.34 -9.72
N GLY A 482 7.06 -4.93 -10.87
CA GLY A 482 7.66 -5.15 -12.19
C GLY A 482 9.08 -4.59 -12.29
N LEU A 483 9.32 -3.36 -11.82
CA LEU A 483 10.66 -2.78 -11.78
C LEU A 483 11.59 -3.48 -10.77
N THR A 484 11.07 -3.86 -9.61
CA THR A 484 11.83 -4.52 -8.54
C THR A 484 12.26 -5.93 -8.94
N VAL A 485 11.47 -6.65 -9.75
CA VAL A 485 11.83 -7.98 -10.28
C VAL A 485 12.88 -7.89 -11.38
N ILE A 486 12.88 -6.80 -12.17
CA ILE A 486 13.90 -6.57 -13.20
C ILE A 486 15.24 -6.22 -12.54
N ALA A 487 15.20 -5.40 -11.49
CA ALA A 487 16.37 -4.96 -10.72
C ALA A 487 16.98 -6.10 -9.91
#